data_AF-A0A946DQS6-F1
#
_entry.id   AF-A0A946DQS6-F1
#
_cell.length_a   1.000
_cell.length_b   1.000
_cell.length_c   1.000
_cell.angle_alpha   90.00
_cell.angle_beta   90.00
_cell.angle_gamma   90.00
#
_symmetry.space_group_name_H-M   'P 1'
#
loop_
_entity.id
_entity.type
_entity.pdbx_description
1 polymer ?
#
loop_
_entity_poly.entity_id
_entity_poly.type
_entity_poly.pdbx_seq_one_letter_code
_entity_poly.pdbx_strand_id
1 'polypeptide(L)'
;MAERAVDQLTLRELFNDAERLTRELTEHIDQGFIPKSQALSRLVSPSPGDPGYDQIEDLTVRNQVAEVLKSEDFTNQLHEKLAEYYTAIERSVSRIAFQE
;
A
#
# COMPACT_ATOMS: atom_id res chain seq x y z
N MET A 1 -14.06 -13.09 -10.95
CA MET A 1 -14.59 -12.15 -11.97
C MET A 1 -13.38 -11.60 -12.69
N ALA A 2 -13.31 -11.68 -14.03
CA ALA A 2 -12.17 -11.15 -14.77
C ALA A 2 -12.07 -9.63 -14.53
N GLU A 3 -10.95 -9.15 -14.01
CA GLU A 3 -10.64 -7.72 -13.96
C GLU A 3 -10.68 -7.19 -15.39
N ARG A 4 -11.60 -6.26 -15.66
CA ARG A 4 -11.66 -5.56 -16.95
C ARG A 4 -10.42 -4.67 -17.04
N ALA A 5 -9.79 -4.66 -18.20
CA ALA A 5 -8.68 -3.75 -18.45
C ALA A 5 -9.12 -2.30 -18.19
N VAL A 6 -8.25 -1.49 -17.57
CA VAL A 6 -8.54 -0.10 -17.18
C VAL A 6 -9.06 0.72 -18.37
N ASP A 7 -8.56 0.47 -19.58
CA ASP A 7 -9.00 1.15 -20.81
C ASP A 7 -10.45 0.82 -21.27
N GLN A 8 -11.10 -0.18 -20.66
CA GLN A 8 -12.50 -0.54 -20.95
C GLN A 8 -13.50 0.10 -19.99
N LEU A 9 -13.03 0.81 -18.96
CA LEU A 9 -13.87 1.42 -17.94
C LEU A 9 -14.33 2.81 -18.39
N THR A 10 -15.56 3.16 -18.03
CA THR A 10 -16.05 4.54 -18.16
C THR A 10 -15.31 5.46 -17.17
N LEU A 11 -15.30 6.77 -17.44
CA LEU A 11 -14.68 7.75 -16.53
C LEU A 11 -15.24 7.66 -15.10
N ARG A 12 -16.55 7.40 -14.95
CA ARG A 12 -17.18 7.21 -13.65
C ARG A 12 -16.67 5.96 -12.94
N GLU A 13 -16.52 4.84 -13.65
CA GLU A 13 -15.96 3.61 -13.09
C GLU A 13 -14.49 3.82 -12.68
N LEU A 14 -13.70 4.50 -13.50
CA LEU A 14 -12.30 4.84 -13.18
C LEU A 14 -12.18 5.62 -11.87
N PHE A 15 -12.99 6.67 -11.68
CA PHE A 15 -12.97 7.45 -10.44
C PHE A 15 -13.44 6.64 -9.23
N ASN A 16 -14.51 5.86 -9.35
CA ASN A 16 -15.01 5.03 -8.25
C ASN A 16 -13.97 3.99 -7.81
N ASP A 17 -13.33 3.32 -8.77
CA ASP A 17 -12.32 2.30 -8.48
C ASP A 17 -11.04 2.92 -7.91
N ALA A 18 -10.60 4.07 -8.44
CA ALA A 18 -9.47 4.81 -7.89
C ALA A 18 -9.75 5.28 -6.45
N GLU A 19 -10.96 5.76 -6.16
CA GLU A 19 -11.37 6.11 -4.79
C GLU A 19 -11.32 4.90 -3.86
N ARG A 20 -11.88 3.77 -4.30
CA ARG A 20 -11.86 2.51 -3.54
C ARG A 20 -10.44 2.06 -3.24
N LEU A 21 -9.56 2.04 -4.24
CA LEU A 21 -8.15 1.68 -4.08
C LEU A 21 -7.39 2.66 -3.19
N THR A 22 -7.72 3.95 -3.24
CA THR A 22 -7.13 4.96 -2.35
C THR A 22 -7.51 4.71 -0.89
N ARG A 23 -8.78 4.36 -0.62
CA ARG A 23 -9.23 3.98 0.72
C ARG A 23 -8.54 2.71 1.21
N GLU A 24 -8.44 1.70 0.35
CA GLU A 24 -7.75 0.44 0.64
C GLU A 24 -6.27 0.66 0.96
N LEU A 25 -5.58 1.49 0.18
CA LEU A 25 -4.18 1.88 0.42
C LEU A 25 -4.02 2.60 1.76
N THR A 26 -4.92 3.55 2.06
CA THR A 26 -4.88 4.31 3.32
C THR A 26 -5.07 3.38 4.52
N GLU A 27 -6.07 2.51 4.44
CA GLU A 27 -6.36 1.53 5.49
C GLU A 27 -5.18 0.57 5.71
N HIS A 28 -4.56 0.08 4.65
CA HIS A 28 -3.37 -0.78 4.74
C HIS A 28 -2.16 -0.07 5.32
N ILE A 29 -1.92 1.20 4.98
CA ILE A 29 -0.83 1.98 5.56
C ILE A 29 -1.05 2.17 7.07
N ASP A 30 -2.25 2.57 7.47
CA ASP A 30 -2.60 2.87 8.87
C ASP A 30 -2.63 1.62 9.76
N GLN A 31 -3.23 0.53 9.27
CA GLN A 31 -3.46 -0.68 10.07
C GLN A 31 -2.41 -1.77 9.84
N GLY A 32 -1.72 -1.75 8.70
CA GLY A 32 -0.75 -2.77 8.31
C GLY A 32 0.69 -2.29 8.41
N PHE A 33 1.07 -1.35 7.53
CA PHE A 33 2.48 -0.99 7.34
C PHE A 33 3.06 -0.22 8.54
N ILE A 34 2.40 0.86 8.98
CA ILE A 34 2.91 1.70 10.07
C ILE A 34 3.08 0.89 11.37
N PRO A 35 2.08 0.11 11.84
CA PRO A 35 2.23 -0.65 13.08
C PRO A 35 3.36 -1.69 13.01
N LYS A 36 3.52 -2.39 11.87
CA LYS A 36 4.58 -3.38 11.67
C LYS A 36 5.97 -2.74 11.68
N SER A 37 6.11 -1.59 11.03
CA SER A 37 7.36 -0.81 11.01
C SER A 37 7.73 -0.29 12.41
N GLN A 38 6.75 0.23 13.15
CA GLN A 38 6.97 0.66 14.54
C GLN A 38 7.34 -0.52 15.46
N ALA A 39 6.71 -1.69 15.28
CA ALA A 39 7.05 -2.89 16.04
C ALA A 39 8.49 -3.35 15.77
N LEU A 40 8.92 -3.34 14.49
CA LEU A 40 10.32 -3.63 14.13
C LEU A 40 11.27 -2.61 14.76
N SER A 41 10.94 -1.31 14.68
CA SER A 41 11.77 -0.25 15.28
C SER A 41 11.95 -0.43 16.79
N ARG A 42 10.90 -0.83 17.51
CA ARG A 42 10.98 -1.12 18.95
C ARG A 42 11.82 -2.35 19.22
N LEU A 43 11.68 -3.39 18.38
CA LEU A 43 12.44 -4.63 18.52
C LEU A 43 13.95 -4.43 18.34
N VAL A 44 14.37 -3.59 17.38
CA VAL A 44 15.79 -3.35 17.11
C VAL A 44 16.39 -2.23 17.95
N SER A 45 15.58 -1.51 18.72
CA SER A 45 16.00 -0.44 19.63
C SER A 45 15.33 -0.59 21.00
N PRO A 46 15.55 -1.71 21.71
CA PRO A 46 14.91 -1.96 22.98
C PRO A 46 15.43 -0.97 24.05
N SER A 47 14.54 -0.50 24.92
CA SER A 47 14.92 0.39 26.02
C SER A 47 15.31 -0.42 27.27
N PRO A 48 16.24 0.10 28.10
CA PRO A 48 16.56 -0.55 29.38
C PRO A 48 15.29 -0.69 30.24
N GLY A 49 14.92 -1.93 30.55
CA GLY A 49 13.69 -2.25 31.29
C GLY A 49 12.58 -2.89 30.43
N ASP A 50 12.75 -2.97 29.11
CA ASP A 50 11.81 -3.70 28.26
C ASP A 50 11.88 -5.22 28.50
N PRO A 51 10.74 -5.91 28.58
CA PRO A 51 10.71 -7.36 28.70
C PRO A 51 11.36 -8.01 27.47
N GLY A 52 12.38 -8.83 27.70
CA GLY A 52 13.11 -9.52 26.63
C GLY A 52 14.31 -8.76 26.06
N TYR A 53 14.73 -7.64 26.67
CA TYR A 53 15.92 -6.85 26.27
C TYR A 53 17.16 -7.71 25.97
N ASP A 54 17.42 -8.75 26.77
CA ASP A 54 18.58 -9.66 26.61
C ASP A 54 18.28 -10.94 25.79
N GLN A 55 17.06 -11.12 25.27
CA GLN A 55 16.59 -12.38 24.65
C GLN A 55 15.97 -12.19 23.26
N ILE A 56 16.36 -11.13 22.54
CA ILE A 56 15.93 -10.97 21.15
C ILE A 56 16.81 -11.84 20.25
N GLU A 57 16.24 -12.92 19.74
CA GLU A 57 16.89 -13.77 18.75
C GLU A 57 16.89 -13.11 17.36
N ASP A 58 17.97 -13.31 16.61
CA ASP A 58 18.07 -12.90 15.19
C ASP A 58 16.91 -13.45 14.36
N LEU A 59 16.40 -14.64 14.70
CA LEU A 59 15.24 -15.24 14.05
C LEU A 59 13.98 -14.38 14.23
N THR A 60 13.78 -13.81 15.42
CA THR A 60 12.66 -12.92 15.74
C THR A 60 12.74 -11.63 14.92
N VAL A 61 13.93 -11.03 14.84
CA VAL A 61 14.16 -9.84 14.01
C VAL A 61 13.89 -10.16 12.54
N ARG A 62 14.42 -11.27 12.02
CA ARG A 62 14.22 -11.69 10.63
C ARG A 62 12.74 -11.89 10.30
N ASN A 63 11.98 -12.52 11.19
CA ASN A 63 10.55 -12.73 10.98
C ASN A 63 9.78 -11.41 10.98
N GLN A 64 10.13 -10.48 11.88
CA GLN A 64 9.49 -9.17 11.92
C GLN A 64 9.81 -8.32 10.67
N VAL A 65 11.05 -8.39 10.17
CA VAL A 65 11.44 -7.78 8.88
C VAL A 65 10.62 -8.36 7.73
N ALA A 66 10.46 -9.69 7.67
CA ALA A 66 9.67 -10.33 6.61
C ALA A 66 8.22 -9.84 6.59
N GLU A 67 7.60 -9.60 7.75
CA GLU A 67 6.25 -9.05 7.84
C GLU A 67 6.15 -7.60 7.36
N VAL A 68 7.17 -6.77 7.62
CA VAL A 68 7.24 -5.40 7.11
C VAL A 68 7.39 -5.40 5.59
N LEU A 69 8.33 -6.20 5.05
CA LEU A 69 8.56 -6.30 3.60
C LEU A 69 7.33 -6.82 2.85
N LYS A 70 6.60 -7.78 3.42
CA LYS A 70 5.32 -8.24 2.86
C LYS A 70 4.28 -7.12 2.82
N SER A 71 4.25 -6.26 3.84
CA SER A 71 3.35 -5.11 3.89
C SER A 71 3.76 -4.02 2.90
N GLU A 72 5.05 -3.80 2.70
CA GLU A 72 5.61 -2.89 1.68
C GLU A 72 5.23 -3.36 0.28
N ASP A 73 5.43 -4.64 -0.03
CA ASP A 73 5.10 -5.24 -1.32
C ASP A 73 3.62 -5.03 -1.70
N PHE A 74 2.70 -5.27 -0.76
CA PHE A 74 1.28 -5.00 -0.99
C PHE A 74 0.99 -3.50 -1.20
N THR A 75 1.68 -2.62 -0.47
CA THR A 75 1.57 -1.16 -0.65
C THR A 75 1.99 -0.75 -2.06
N ASN A 76 3.11 -1.31 -2.55
CA ASN A 76 3.63 -1.05 -3.89
C ASN A 76 2.67 -1.55 -4.96
N GLN A 77 2.10 -2.75 -4.82
CA GLN A 77 1.11 -3.27 -5.77
C GLN A 77 -0.13 -2.37 -5.86
N LEU A 78 -0.66 -1.89 -4.73
CA LEU A 78 -1.78 -0.93 -4.72
C LEU A 78 -1.41 0.40 -5.35
N HIS A 79 -0.19 0.89 -5.08
CA HIS A 79 0.31 2.14 -5.65
C HIS A 79 0.46 2.06 -7.17
N GLU A 80 1.07 1.00 -7.68
CA GLU A 80 1.22 0.74 -9.12
C GLU A 80 -0.14 0.67 -9.80
N LYS A 81 -1.09 -0.06 -9.21
CA LYS A 81 -2.46 -0.15 -9.71
C LYS A 81 -3.13 1.23 -9.75
N LEU A 82 -3.03 2.02 -8.68
CA LEU A 82 -3.57 3.38 -8.63
C LEU A 82 -2.97 4.28 -9.73
N ALA A 83 -1.68 4.16 -10.02
CA ALA A 83 -1.03 4.90 -11.08
C ALA A 83 -1.61 4.58 -12.46
N GLU A 84 -1.98 3.31 -12.72
CA GLU A 84 -2.68 2.93 -13.95
C GLU A 84 -4.05 3.62 -14.07
N TYR A 85 -4.83 3.65 -12.98
CA TYR A 85 -6.12 4.34 -12.93
C TYR A 85 -5.97 5.85 -13.16
N TYR A 86 -5.02 6.52 -12.50
CA TYR A 86 -4.79 7.95 -12.68
C TYR A 86 -4.36 8.29 -14.11
N THR A 87 -3.49 7.47 -14.71
CA THR A 87 -3.06 7.62 -16.10
C THR A 87 -4.25 7.47 -17.07
N ALA A 88 -5.18 6.56 -16.80
CA ALA A 88 -6.38 6.39 -17.61
C ALA A 88 -7.37 7.55 -17.44
N ILE A 89 -7.55 8.05 -16.20
CA ILE A 89 -8.36 9.23 -15.90
C ILE A 89 -7.81 10.44 -16.65
N GLU A 90 -6.50 10.69 -16.57
CA GLU A 90 -5.85 11.80 -17.27
C GLU A 90 -6.08 11.73 -18.79
N ARG A 91 -5.89 10.55 -19.40
CA ARG A 91 -6.17 10.32 -20.82
C ARG A 91 -7.64 10.60 -21.18
N SER A 92 -8.57 10.11 -20.37
CA SER A 92 -10.02 10.27 -20.59
C SER A 92 -10.46 11.72 -20.45
N VAL A 93 -10.00 12.42 -19.41
CA VAL A 93 -10.28 13.84 -19.18
C VAL A 93 -9.66 14.70 -20.27
N SER A 94 -8.41 14.44 -20.67
CA SER A 94 -7.75 15.19 -21.74
C SER A 94 -8.50 15.07 -23.06
N ARG A 95 -9.03 13.88 -23.37
CA ARG A 95 -9.87 13.66 -24.55
C ARG A 95 -11.16 14.47 -24.50
N ILE A 96 -11.75 14.67 -23.33
CA ILE A 96 -13.00 15.44 -23.19
C ILE A 96 -12.71 16.95 -23.21
N ALA A 97 -11.66 17.39 -22.52
CA ALA A 97 -11.35 18.80 -22.30
C ALA A 97 -10.65 19.47 -23.49
N PHE A 98 -9.88 18.73 -24.28
CA PHE A 98 -9.10 19.25 -25.41
C PHE A 98 -9.59 18.73 -26.77
N GLN A 99 -10.82 18.21 -26.82
CA GLN A 99 -11.54 18.05 -28.08
C GLN A 99 -12.23 19.39 -28.44
N GLU A 100 -11.43 20.32 -28.95
CA GLU A 100 -11.82 21.36 -29.92
C GLU A 100 -10.93 21.21 -31.17
#